data_AF-A0A7Z2VQ75-F1
#
_entry.id   AF-A0A7Z2VQ75-F1
#
_cell.length_a   1.000
_cell.length_b   1.000
_cell.length_c   1.000
_cell.angle_alpha   90.00
_cell.angle_beta   90.00
_cell.angle_gamma   90.00
#
_symmetry.space_group_name_H-M   'P 1'
#
loop_
_entity.id
_entity.type
_entity.pdbx_description
1 polymer ?
#
loop_
_entity_poly.entity_id
_entity_poly.type
_entity_poly.pdbx_seq_one_letter_code
_entity_poly.pdbx_strand_id
1 'polypeptide(L)'
;MSKKIVSFLICMLLAIQIPNIVSATPSNLQISIDGELLSLPLSPVQVNGTTMVPIAPIFRYLDLTLQVDGKSLKGSKIGLVIHMVVGSKIARVNGVTVILSEPVELINNTTMVPLRFIVDCLGASVSSAEGIIHISNNNSSTMYDIDLPVQVTGNYVVNLRGEEFLELNIVDFFYDPITKKVSEYDFYSSVIGFNFNTSYKYNSFQVGKQDKGDEIYIGSAIKFLEDFDHNVQNNTNYSKVKAYYESQDFLDQVRAFIKSEKDANDAKLKKAQDASIAKLKIELKANKNKPIKLISTEVTYNLIDIPEVNLTIKNLTTKTIVAYEMRVSCYDDFDRPVNRFLSSSNLFKGISQGNNLTSGQSQTDTWTLNLYDLATKVKNIKITAVKFSDGTSWKL
;
A
#
# COMPACT_ATOMS: atom_id res chain seq x y z
N MET A 1 -54.82 -35.95 -33.88
CA MET A 1 -53.38 -35.59 -33.94
C MET A 1 -52.90 -35.25 -32.54
N SER A 2 -51.89 -35.98 -32.05
CA SER A 2 -51.55 -36.07 -30.63
C SER A 2 -50.98 -34.76 -30.06
N LYS A 3 -51.45 -34.34 -28.88
CA LYS A 3 -50.92 -33.22 -28.06
C LYS A 3 -49.40 -33.25 -27.86
N LYS A 4 -48.75 -34.40 -28.10
CA LYS A 4 -47.28 -34.57 -28.08
C LYS A 4 -46.56 -33.89 -29.25
N ILE A 5 -47.20 -33.67 -30.40
CA ILE A 5 -46.58 -33.03 -31.58
C ILE A 5 -46.61 -31.50 -31.45
N VAL A 6 -47.68 -30.94 -30.85
CA VAL A 6 -47.76 -29.49 -30.58
C VAL A 6 -46.77 -29.06 -29.49
N SER A 7 -46.51 -29.92 -28.49
CA SER A 7 -45.50 -29.68 -27.46
C SER A 7 -44.07 -29.71 -28.00
N PHE A 8 -43.79 -30.46 -29.06
CA PHE A 8 -42.47 -30.52 -29.67
C PHE A 8 -42.20 -29.32 -30.58
N LEU A 9 -43.24 -28.79 -31.25
CA LEU A 9 -43.12 -27.58 -32.08
C LEU A 9 -42.94 -26.30 -31.24
N ILE A 10 -43.53 -26.23 -30.05
CA ILE A 10 -43.39 -25.08 -29.15
C ILE A 10 -42.02 -25.07 -28.43
N CYS A 11 -41.44 -26.24 -28.11
CA CYS A 11 -40.08 -26.30 -27.57
C CYS A 11 -38.99 -25.95 -28.61
N MET A 12 -39.26 -26.17 -29.91
CA MET A 12 -38.28 -25.86 -30.96
C MET A 12 -38.24 -24.36 -31.31
N LEU A 13 -39.31 -23.59 -31.01
CA LEU A 13 -39.31 -22.12 -31.15
C LEU A 13 -38.68 -21.36 -29.96
N LEU A 14 -38.42 -22.02 -28.83
CA LEU A 14 -37.77 -21.41 -27.65
C LEU A 14 -36.24 -21.56 -27.63
N ALA A 15 -35.65 -22.24 -28.62
CA ALA A 15 -34.22 -22.57 -28.65
C ALA A 15 -33.35 -21.63 -29.52
N ILE A 16 -33.92 -20.56 -30.10
CA ILE A 16 -33.16 -19.57 -30.88
C ILE A 16 -33.08 -18.27 -30.08
N GLN A 17 -32.38 -18.31 -28.94
CA GLN A 17 -31.78 -17.10 -28.41
C GLN A 17 -30.42 -16.95 -29.08
N ILE A 18 -30.38 -16.17 -30.16
CA ILE A 18 -29.12 -15.74 -30.77
C ILE A 18 -28.39 -14.97 -29.66
N PRO A 19 -27.21 -15.42 -29.20
CA PRO A 19 -26.42 -14.57 -28.32
C PRO A 19 -26.14 -13.30 -29.12
N ASN A 20 -26.55 -12.14 -28.58
CA ASN A 20 -26.04 -10.87 -29.03
C ASN A 20 -24.53 -10.90 -28.76
N ILE A 21 -23.76 -11.32 -29.76
CA ILE A 21 -22.32 -11.10 -29.77
C ILE A 21 -22.20 -9.59 -29.93
N VAL A 22 -22.13 -8.88 -28.81
CA VAL A 22 -21.58 -7.54 -28.76
C VAL A 22 -20.14 -7.70 -29.19
N SER A 23 -19.91 -7.60 -30.50
CA SER A 23 -18.58 -7.42 -31.04
C SER A 23 -18.18 -6.02 -30.58
N ALA A 24 -17.36 -5.94 -29.54
CA ALA A 24 -16.64 -4.72 -29.24
C ALA A 24 -15.71 -4.49 -30.43
N THR A 25 -16.15 -3.68 -31.39
CA THR A 25 -15.28 -3.13 -32.42
C THR A 25 -14.08 -2.52 -31.70
N PRO A 26 -12.84 -2.83 -32.07
CA PRO A 26 -11.69 -2.10 -31.54
C PRO A 26 -11.87 -0.64 -31.96
N SER A 27 -12.40 0.17 -31.04
CA SER A 27 -12.56 1.60 -31.26
C SER A 27 -11.16 2.17 -31.22
N ASN A 28 -10.59 2.46 -32.38
CA ASN A 28 -9.39 3.25 -32.48
C ASN A 28 -9.77 4.69 -32.12
N LEU A 29 -9.97 4.94 -30.81
CA LEU A 29 -10.41 6.23 -30.31
C LEU A 29 -9.34 7.27 -30.69
N GLN A 30 -9.80 8.44 -31.11
CA GLN A 30 -8.93 9.57 -31.40
C GLN A 30 -9.23 10.69 -30.42
N ILE A 31 -8.31 11.64 -30.28
CA ILE A 31 -8.51 12.84 -29.49
C ILE A 31 -8.39 14.03 -30.43
N SER A 32 -9.37 14.92 -30.37
CA SER A 32 -9.27 16.26 -30.95
C SER A 32 -9.32 17.30 -29.83
N ILE A 33 -8.49 18.34 -29.91
CA ILE A 33 -8.54 19.50 -29.03
C ILE A 33 -8.82 20.73 -29.88
N ASP A 34 -9.86 21.49 -29.56
CA ASP A 34 -10.29 22.70 -30.28
C ASP A 34 -10.43 22.52 -31.81
N GLY A 35 -10.83 21.32 -32.23
CA GLY A 35 -11.02 20.95 -33.63
C GLY A 35 -9.77 20.39 -34.33
N GLU A 36 -8.59 20.44 -33.69
CA GLU A 36 -7.37 19.82 -34.22
C GLU A 36 -7.28 18.36 -33.78
N LEU A 37 -7.05 17.44 -34.71
CA LEU A 37 -6.87 16.01 -34.42
C LEU A 37 -5.45 15.74 -33.96
N LEU A 38 -5.28 15.16 -32.77
CA LEU A 38 -3.95 14.86 -32.23
C LEU A 38 -3.37 13.56 -32.78
N SER A 39 -2.09 13.59 -33.12
CA SER A 39 -1.30 12.38 -33.33
C SER A 39 -0.93 11.75 -31.98
N LEU A 40 -1.50 10.57 -31.70
CA LEU A 40 -1.32 9.87 -30.43
C LEU A 40 -0.33 8.70 -30.57
N PRO A 41 0.60 8.51 -29.61
CA PRO A 41 1.49 7.34 -29.59
C PRO A 41 0.73 6.05 -29.22
N LEU A 42 -0.38 6.19 -28.50
CA LEU A 42 -1.29 5.12 -28.10
C LEU A 42 -2.71 5.67 -28.09
N SER A 43 -3.66 4.93 -28.67
CA SER A 43 -5.07 5.30 -28.65
C SER A 43 -5.61 5.30 -27.20
N PRO A 44 -6.60 6.13 -26.87
CA PRO A 44 -7.29 6.07 -25.59
C PRO A 44 -7.81 4.66 -25.28
N VAL A 45 -7.73 4.25 -24.02
CA VAL A 45 -8.15 2.92 -23.57
C VAL A 45 -9.14 3.01 -22.42
N GLN A 46 -10.02 2.02 -22.29
CA GLN A 46 -10.91 1.88 -21.15
C GLN A 46 -10.26 0.99 -20.10
N VAL A 47 -10.07 1.52 -18.89
CA VAL A 47 -9.62 0.77 -17.71
C VAL A 47 -10.70 0.88 -16.65
N ASN A 48 -11.36 -0.23 -16.32
CA ASN A 48 -12.47 -0.29 -15.34
C ASN A 48 -13.57 0.77 -15.57
N GLY A 49 -13.87 1.09 -16.84
CA GLY A 49 -14.86 2.13 -17.19
C GLY A 49 -14.35 3.57 -17.12
N THR A 50 -13.06 3.78 -16.85
CA THR A 50 -12.37 5.07 -17.00
C THR A 50 -11.66 5.15 -18.35
N THR A 51 -11.93 6.21 -19.10
CA THR A 51 -11.16 6.56 -20.30
C THR A 51 -9.79 7.10 -19.91
N MET A 52 -8.74 6.36 -20.26
CA MET A 52 -7.34 6.73 -20.08
C MET A 52 -6.77 7.28 -21.38
N VAL A 53 -6.06 8.41 -21.30
CA VAL A 53 -5.51 9.12 -22.46
C VAL A 53 -4.00 9.37 -22.32
N PRO A 54 -3.25 9.39 -23.44
CA PRO A 54 -1.83 9.72 -23.41
C PRO A 54 -1.63 11.20 -23.05
N ILE A 55 -0.92 11.47 -21.96
CA ILE A 55 -0.85 12.84 -21.42
C ILE A 55 0.08 13.76 -22.22
N ALA A 56 1.17 13.22 -22.77
CA ALA A 56 2.20 14.03 -23.42
C ALA A 56 1.70 14.81 -24.66
N PRO A 57 0.96 14.22 -25.61
CA PRO A 57 0.39 14.97 -26.74
C PRO A 57 -0.56 16.08 -26.30
N ILE A 58 -1.37 15.83 -25.26
CA ILE A 58 -2.34 16.80 -24.74
C ILE A 58 -1.62 17.97 -24.09
N PHE A 59 -0.63 17.70 -23.23
CA PHE A 59 0.17 18.75 -22.59
C PHE A 59 0.92 19.60 -23.60
N ARG A 60 1.51 18.97 -24.62
CA ARG A 60 2.20 19.70 -25.70
C ARG A 60 1.25 20.61 -26.47
N TYR A 61 0.05 20.15 -26.81
CA TYR A 61 -0.94 20.98 -27.52
C TYR A 61 -1.37 22.20 -26.69
N LEU A 62 -1.42 22.05 -25.37
CA LEU A 62 -1.89 23.09 -24.45
C LEU A 62 -0.77 23.97 -23.87
N ASP A 63 0.43 23.89 -24.43
CA ASP A 63 1.64 24.60 -23.99
C ASP A 63 2.06 24.30 -22.53
N LEU A 64 1.76 23.09 -22.03
CA LEU A 64 2.30 22.59 -20.77
C LEU A 64 3.64 21.87 -21.02
N THR A 65 4.64 22.23 -20.23
CA THR A 65 5.87 21.45 -20.13
C THR A 65 5.61 20.19 -19.30
N LEU A 66 6.07 19.03 -19.77
CA LEU A 66 6.06 17.78 -19.00
C LEU A 66 7.48 17.44 -18.54
N GLN A 67 7.69 17.44 -17.22
CA GLN A 67 8.92 16.98 -16.58
C GLN A 67 8.68 15.61 -15.93
N VAL A 68 9.65 14.72 -16.06
CA VAL A 68 9.60 13.35 -15.52
C VAL A 68 10.82 13.13 -14.63
N ASP A 69 10.59 12.70 -13.39
CA ASP A 69 11.64 12.31 -12.45
C ASP A 69 11.27 10.99 -11.76
N GLY A 70 11.87 9.90 -12.22
CA GLY A 70 11.51 8.55 -11.80
C GLY A 70 10.04 8.24 -12.11
N LYS A 71 9.20 8.14 -11.07
CA LYS A 71 7.75 7.96 -11.19
C LYS A 71 6.97 9.28 -11.10
N SER A 72 7.63 10.36 -10.73
CA SER A 72 7.02 11.68 -10.60
C SER A 72 6.86 12.32 -11.97
N LEU A 73 5.69 12.93 -12.18
CA LEU A 73 5.31 13.62 -13.40
C LEU A 73 4.84 15.01 -13.02
N LYS A 74 5.45 16.04 -13.61
CA LYS A 74 5.07 17.44 -13.41
C LYS A 74 4.71 18.07 -14.75
N GLY A 75 3.43 18.37 -14.92
CA GLY A 75 2.93 19.27 -15.95
C GLY A 75 2.95 20.70 -15.45
N SER A 76 3.46 21.66 -16.23
CA SER A 76 3.43 23.06 -15.81
C SER A 76 3.35 24.06 -16.95
N LYS A 77 2.59 25.12 -16.72
CA LYS A 77 2.61 26.40 -17.44
C LYS A 77 2.41 27.55 -16.44
N ILE A 78 2.41 28.79 -16.90
CA ILE A 78 2.17 29.95 -16.02
C ILE A 78 0.82 29.78 -15.31
N GLY A 79 0.82 29.89 -13.98
CA GLY A 79 -0.37 29.78 -13.13
C GLY A 79 -0.90 28.35 -12.89
N LEU A 80 -0.32 27.31 -13.53
CA LEU A 80 -0.80 25.93 -13.41
C LEU A 80 0.35 24.94 -13.25
N VAL A 81 0.31 24.19 -12.15
CA VAL A 81 1.20 23.05 -11.89
C VAL A 81 0.37 21.82 -11.57
N ILE A 82 0.52 20.77 -12.38
CA ILE A 82 -0.09 19.46 -12.19
C ILE A 82 1.01 18.48 -11.78
N HIS A 83 0.87 17.84 -10.62
CA HIS A 83 1.80 16.84 -10.11
C HIS A 83 1.10 15.49 -9.97
N MET A 84 1.67 14.46 -10.57
CA MET A 84 1.17 13.09 -10.55
C MET A 84 2.30 12.10 -10.28
N VAL A 85 1.95 10.88 -9.88
CA VAL A 85 2.91 9.79 -9.68
C VAL A 85 2.39 8.54 -10.36
N VAL A 86 3.23 7.91 -11.19
CA VAL A 86 2.89 6.64 -11.84
C VAL A 86 2.62 5.56 -10.79
N GLY A 87 1.46 4.92 -10.90
CA GLY A 87 0.91 3.93 -9.97
C GLY A 87 0.06 4.52 -8.84
N SER A 88 -0.12 5.84 -8.79
CA SER A 88 -0.89 6.53 -7.73
C SER A 88 -2.24 6.99 -8.25
N LYS A 89 -3.28 6.87 -7.41
CA LYS A 89 -4.57 7.57 -7.58
C LYS A 89 -4.55 8.99 -7.01
N ILE A 90 -3.47 9.43 -6.38
CA ILE A 90 -3.34 10.79 -5.84
C ILE A 90 -2.61 11.67 -6.85
N ALA A 91 -3.28 12.74 -7.28
CA ALA A 91 -2.70 13.84 -8.03
C ALA A 91 -2.83 15.16 -7.25
N ARG A 92 -2.07 16.18 -7.66
CA ARG A 92 -2.20 17.53 -7.14
C ARG A 92 -2.23 18.54 -8.27
N VAL A 93 -3.12 19.53 -8.17
CA VAL A 93 -3.23 20.65 -9.10
C VAL A 93 -3.10 21.91 -8.29
N ASN A 94 -2.02 22.66 -8.48
CA ASN A 94 -1.71 23.84 -7.67
C ASN A 94 -1.80 23.55 -6.15
N GLY A 95 -1.32 22.38 -5.73
CA GLY A 95 -1.35 21.92 -4.33
C GLY A 95 -2.65 21.27 -3.88
N VAL A 96 -3.77 21.52 -4.57
CA VAL A 96 -5.07 20.90 -4.27
C VAL A 96 -5.01 19.42 -4.61
N THR A 97 -5.37 18.58 -3.65
CA THR A 97 -5.36 17.12 -3.80
C THR A 97 -6.57 16.66 -4.60
N VAL A 98 -6.33 15.77 -5.57
CA VAL A 98 -7.39 15.14 -6.38
C VAL A 98 -7.22 13.62 -6.32
N ILE A 99 -8.32 12.92 -6.01
CA ILE A 99 -8.38 11.45 -6.09
C ILE A 99 -8.82 11.06 -7.50
N LEU A 100 -7.95 10.40 -8.24
CA LEU A 100 -8.19 9.91 -9.58
C LEU A 100 -9.09 8.67 -9.57
N SER A 101 -9.95 8.54 -10.57
CA SER A 101 -10.79 7.34 -10.73
C SER A 101 -9.95 6.09 -10.97
N GLU A 102 -8.86 6.22 -11.73
CA GLU A 102 -7.85 5.19 -11.93
C GLU A 102 -6.43 5.76 -11.76
N PRO A 103 -5.45 4.93 -11.36
CA PRO A 103 -4.11 5.43 -11.12
C PRO A 103 -3.49 5.91 -12.44
N VAL A 104 -2.50 6.80 -12.34
CA VAL A 104 -1.66 7.09 -13.51
C VAL A 104 -0.89 5.83 -13.89
N GLU A 105 -1.00 5.37 -15.13
CA GLU A 105 -0.42 4.11 -15.57
C GLU A 105 0.62 4.32 -16.68
N LEU A 106 1.58 3.40 -16.74
CA LEU A 106 2.48 3.28 -17.87
C LEU A 106 2.05 2.08 -18.71
N ILE A 107 1.37 2.32 -19.82
CA ILE A 107 0.87 1.30 -20.74
C ILE A 107 1.68 1.39 -22.04
N ASN A 108 2.37 0.31 -22.42
CA ASN A 108 3.23 0.28 -23.62
C ASN A 108 4.18 1.50 -23.69
N ASN A 109 4.90 1.78 -22.60
CA ASN A 109 5.78 2.94 -22.43
C ASN A 109 5.11 4.33 -22.61
N THR A 110 3.78 4.39 -22.62
CA THR A 110 3.02 5.64 -22.69
C THR A 110 2.37 5.92 -21.34
N THR A 111 2.57 7.14 -20.82
CA THR A 111 1.90 7.60 -19.60
C THR A 111 0.44 7.91 -19.91
N MET A 112 -0.44 7.12 -19.30
CA MET A 112 -1.88 7.17 -19.46
C MET A 112 -2.52 7.74 -18.19
N VAL A 113 -3.38 8.74 -18.33
CA VAL A 113 -4.03 9.45 -17.22
C VAL A 113 -5.54 9.53 -17.47
N PRO A 114 -6.39 9.51 -16.42
CA PRO A 114 -7.83 9.65 -16.60
C PRO A 114 -8.18 10.96 -17.34
N LEU A 115 -8.94 10.84 -18.42
CA LEU A 115 -9.34 11.98 -19.25
C LEU A 115 -10.07 13.05 -18.44
N ARG A 116 -10.99 12.63 -17.56
CA ARG A 116 -11.78 13.54 -16.73
C ARG A 116 -10.89 14.43 -15.85
N PHE A 117 -9.84 13.86 -15.26
CA PHE A 117 -8.89 14.62 -14.47
C PHE A 117 -8.22 15.73 -15.30
N ILE A 118 -7.75 15.40 -16.50
CA ILE A 118 -7.12 16.38 -17.40
C ILE A 118 -8.08 17.51 -17.75
N VAL A 119 -9.31 17.16 -18.13
CA VAL A 119 -10.36 18.12 -18.50
C VAL A 119 -10.71 19.05 -17.33
N ASP A 120 -10.89 18.51 -16.13
CA ASP A 120 -11.22 19.25 -14.92
C ASP A 120 -10.09 20.21 -14.50
N CYS A 121 -8.82 19.80 -14.64
CA CYS A 121 -7.66 20.66 -14.34
C CYS A 121 -7.59 21.91 -15.22
N LEU A 122 -8.12 21.81 -16.44
CA LEU A 122 -7.96 22.81 -17.49
C LEU A 122 -9.20 23.71 -17.64
N GLY A 123 -10.29 23.41 -16.93
CA GLY A 123 -11.58 24.07 -17.17
C GLY A 123 -12.10 23.82 -18.59
N ALA A 124 -11.74 22.67 -19.17
CA ALA A 124 -12.17 22.26 -20.50
C ALA A 124 -13.51 21.53 -20.44
N SER A 125 -14.16 21.36 -21.59
CA SER A 125 -15.30 20.46 -21.75
C SER A 125 -14.96 19.27 -22.65
N VAL A 126 -15.65 18.15 -22.45
CA VAL A 126 -15.44 16.94 -23.25
C VAL A 126 -16.74 16.46 -23.86
N SER A 127 -16.69 16.05 -25.13
CA SER A 127 -17.76 15.32 -25.80
C SER A 127 -17.18 14.16 -26.62
N SER A 128 -18.02 13.22 -27.02
CA SER A 128 -17.60 12.07 -27.83
C SER A 128 -18.56 11.92 -29.00
N ALA A 129 -18.03 11.90 -30.22
CA ALA A 129 -18.79 11.68 -31.45
C ALA A 129 -17.95 10.85 -32.42
N GLU A 130 -18.57 9.86 -33.07
CA GLU A 130 -17.95 9.08 -34.17
C GLU A 130 -16.59 8.43 -33.82
N GLY A 131 -16.37 8.06 -32.56
CA GLY A 131 -15.09 7.48 -32.11
C GLY A 131 -13.98 8.51 -31.84
N ILE A 132 -14.31 9.79 -31.85
CA ILE A 132 -13.42 10.91 -31.52
C ILE A 132 -13.86 11.50 -30.18
N ILE A 133 -12.90 11.66 -29.28
CA ILE A 133 -13.02 12.41 -28.03
C ILE A 133 -12.66 13.85 -28.35
N HIS A 134 -13.64 14.75 -28.28
CA HIS A 134 -13.44 16.18 -28.48
C HIS A 134 -13.25 16.87 -27.13
N ILE A 135 -12.12 17.55 -26.98
CA ILE A 135 -11.82 18.42 -25.85
C ILE A 135 -11.93 19.85 -26.36
N SER A 136 -12.73 20.67 -25.69
CA SER A 136 -12.84 22.11 -25.99
C SER A 136 -12.26 22.89 -24.82
N ASN A 137 -11.18 23.61 -25.06
CA ASN A 137 -10.56 24.45 -24.07
C ASN A 137 -11.31 25.79 -24.00
N ASN A 138 -12.26 25.85 -23.08
CA ASN A 138 -13.07 27.06 -22.88
C ASN A 138 -12.36 28.09 -21.97
N ASN A 139 -11.14 27.80 -21.49
CA ASN A 139 -10.40 28.59 -20.48
C ASN A 139 -11.29 29.03 -19.30
N SER A 140 -12.21 28.15 -18.87
CA SER A 140 -13.10 28.45 -17.76
C SER A 140 -12.30 28.47 -16.46
N SER A 141 -12.58 29.44 -15.59
CA SER A 141 -11.92 29.51 -14.28
C SER A 141 -12.17 28.22 -13.49
N THR A 142 -11.11 27.71 -12.88
CA THR A 142 -11.14 26.48 -12.08
C THR A 142 -11.00 26.81 -10.61
N MET A 143 -11.35 25.88 -9.72
CA MET A 143 -11.05 26.04 -8.29
C MET A 143 -9.54 26.01 -7.98
N TYR A 144 -8.70 25.62 -8.96
CA TYR A 144 -7.26 25.47 -8.79
C TYR A 144 -6.50 26.79 -9.03
N ASP A 145 -7.18 27.84 -9.51
CA ASP A 145 -6.56 29.14 -9.74
C ASP A 145 -6.31 29.82 -8.38
N ILE A 146 -5.04 29.96 -7.96
CA ILE A 146 -4.69 30.49 -6.62
C ILE A 146 -4.68 32.03 -6.57
N ASP A 147 -4.66 32.72 -7.73
CA ASP A 147 -4.62 34.19 -7.91
C ASP A 147 -3.62 35.02 -7.04
N LEU A 148 -2.74 34.35 -6.30
CA LEU A 148 -1.64 34.89 -5.53
C LEU A 148 -0.30 34.62 -6.23
N PRO A 149 0.77 35.39 -5.95
CA PRO A 149 2.08 35.24 -6.59
C PRO A 149 2.87 34.05 -6.02
N VAL A 150 2.28 32.86 -6.07
CA VAL A 150 2.82 31.64 -5.46
C VAL A 150 2.79 30.48 -6.46
N GLN A 151 3.83 29.66 -6.44
CA GLN A 151 3.84 28.39 -7.17
C GLN A 151 3.85 27.24 -6.17
N VAL A 152 2.94 26.28 -6.33
CA VAL A 152 2.91 25.05 -5.54
C VAL A 152 3.41 23.89 -6.38
N THR A 153 4.30 23.05 -5.83
CA THR A 153 4.74 21.81 -6.47
C THR A 153 4.85 20.72 -5.41
N GLY A 154 3.97 19.72 -5.47
CA GLY A 154 3.89 18.70 -4.41
C GLY A 154 3.51 19.35 -3.09
N ASN A 155 4.39 19.26 -2.10
CA ASN A 155 4.27 19.89 -0.77
C ASN A 155 5.26 21.05 -0.57
N TYR A 156 5.67 21.68 -1.67
CA TYR A 156 6.54 22.84 -1.67
C TYR A 156 5.84 24.06 -2.27
N VAL A 157 6.16 25.23 -1.72
CA VAL A 157 5.67 26.53 -2.18
C VAL A 157 6.86 27.46 -2.47
N VAL A 158 6.72 28.28 -3.51
CA VAL A 158 7.72 29.27 -3.94
C VAL A 158 7.04 30.62 -4.14
N ASN A 159 7.64 31.67 -3.58
CA ASN A 159 7.23 33.05 -3.79
C ASN A 159 7.74 33.53 -5.16
N LEU A 160 6.83 33.97 -6.01
CA LEU A 160 7.12 34.45 -7.37
C LEU A 160 7.28 35.98 -7.45
N ARG A 161 6.97 36.72 -6.39
CA ARG A 161 7.09 38.18 -6.35
C ARG A 161 8.42 38.58 -5.73
N GLY A 162 9.07 39.59 -6.29
CA GLY A 162 10.37 40.12 -5.83
C GLY A 162 10.35 40.83 -4.45
N GLU A 163 9.37 40.51 -3.60
CA GLU A 163 9.11 41.09 -2.29
C GLU A 163 8.96 39.95 -1.26
N GLU A 164 9.25 40.22 0.01
CA GLU A 164 9.05 39.25 1.10
C GLU A 164 7.65 39.39 1.69
N PHE A 165 7.03 38.26 2.06
CA PHE A 165 5.75 38.24 2.76
C PHE A 165 5.90 37.73 4.19
N LEU A 166 5.10 38.27 5.10
CA LEU A 166 5.06 37.86 6.49
C LEU A 166 4.56 36.42 6.63
N GLU A 167 3.44 36.09 6.00
CA GLU A 167 2.82 34.77 6.07
C GLU A 167 2.21 34.36 4.73
N LEU A 168 2.48 33.13 4.32
CA LEU A 168 1.61 32.38 3.39
C LEU A 168 0.78 31.40 4.22
N ASN A 169 -0.53 31.65 4.33
CA ASN A 169 -1.43 30.81 5.09
C ASN A 169 -1.91 29.62 4.25
N ILE A 170 -1.70 28.42 4.78
CA ILE A 170 -2.08 27.15 4.15
C ILE A 170 -2.92 26.36 5.14
N VAL A 171 -4.17 26.09 4.76
CA VAL A 171 -5.11 25.32 5.57
C VAL A 171 -5.03 23.86 5.19
N ASP A 172 -4.81 23.01 6.19
CA ASP A 172 -4.86 21.56 6.06
C ASP A 172 -6.25 21.03 6.41
N PHE A 173 -6.71 20.07 5.62
CA PHE A 173 -8.01 19.44 5.76
C PHE A 173 -7.83 17.98 6.21
N PHE A 174 -8.56 17.60 7.25
CA PHE A 174 -8.55 16.25 7.81
C PHE A 174 -9.95 15.70 7.89
N TYR A 175 -10.14 14.46 7.42
CA TYR A 175 -11.41 13.74 7.50
C TYR A 175 -11.41 12.80 8.71
N ASP A 176 -12.42 12.94 9.56
CA ASP A 176 -12.68 12.00 10.66
C ASP A 176 -13.60 10.87 10.18
N PRO A 177 -13.13 9.60 10.14
CA PRO A 177 -13.95 8.48 9.70
C PRO A 177 -15.10 8.13 10.66
N ILE A 178 -15.02 8.53 11.93
CA ILE A 178 -16.02 8.28 12.97
C ILE A 178 -17.15 9.30 12.85
N THR A 179 -16.83 10.60 12.92
CA THR A 179 -17.85 11.66 12.87
C THR A 179 -18.29 12.00 11.45
N LYS A 180 -17.54 11.57 10.43
CA LYS A 180 -17.73 11.86 9.01
C LYS A 180 -17.66 13.35 8.68
N LYS A 181 -16.88 14.10 9.45
CA LYS A 181 -16.68 15.55 9.28
C LYS A 181 -15.27 15.85 8.79
N VAL A 182 -15.12 17.04 8.20
CA VAL A 182 -13.83 17.60 7.83
C VAL A 182 -13.46 18.67 8.83
N SER A 183 -12.24 18.60 9.35
CA SER A 183 -11.60 19.57 10.24
C SER A 183 -10.61 20.41 9.43
N GLU A 184 -10.53 21.71 9.73
CA GLU A 184 -9.59 22.66 9.14
C GLU A 184 -8.53 23.04 10.18
N TYR A 185 -7.26 23.07 9.76
CA TYR A 185 -6.15 23.56 10.58
C TYR A 185 -5.30 24.53 9.77
N ASP A 186 -5.26 25.79 10.18
CA ASP A 186 -4.66 26.91 9.43
C ASP A 186 -3.28 27.35 9.94
N PHE A 187 -2.63 26.51 10.77
CA PHE A 187 -1.36 26.85 11.41
C PHE A 187 -0.25 25.82 11.22
N TYR A 188 -0.55 24.57 10.83
CA TYR A 188 0.49 23.54 10.68
C TYR A 188 1.34 23.74 9.43
N SER A 189 0.74 24.29 8.39
CA SER A 189 1.33 24.45 7.06
C SER A 189 1.62 25.90 6.69
N SER A 190 1.32 26.87 7.56
CA SER A 190 1.67 28.26 7.31
C SER A 190 3.18 28.44 7.19
N VAL A 191 3.59 29.26 6.22
CA VAL A 191 4.99 29.62 6.00
C VAL A 191 5.19 31.06 6.47
N ILE A 192 5.93 31.23 7.55
CA ILE A 192 6.30 32.54 8.10
C ILE A 192 7.64 33.00 7.52
N GLY A 193 7.74 34.27 7.12
CA GLY A 193 8.92 34.83 6.46
C GLY A 193 9.15 34.22 5.08
N PHE A 194 8.21 34.46 4.16
CA PHE A 194 8.13 33.82 2.85
C PHE A 194 8.96 34.61 1.81
N ASN A 195 10.25 34.28 1.77
CA ASN A 195 11.25 34.95 0.94
C ASN A 195 11.07 34.70 -0.56
N PHE A 196 11.38 35.73 -1.35
CA PHE A 196 11.39 35.65 -2.81
C PHE A 196 12.26 34.49 -3.31
N ASN A 197 11.75 33.74 -4.29
CA ASN A 197 12.45 32.67 -5.00
C ASN A 197 13.05 31.59 -4.09
N THR A 198 12.50 31.43 -2.88
CA THR A 198 12.88 30.39 -1.93
C THR A 198 11.78 29.33 -1.88
N SER A 199 12.19 28.06 -1.92
CA SER A 199 11.29 26.92 -1.85
C SER A 199 11.11 26.47 -0.40
N TYR A 200 9.88 26.51 0.09
CA TYR A 200 9.53 26.06 1.43
C TYR A 200 8.70 24.79 1.38
N LYS A 201 9.07 23.80 2.20
CA LYS A 201 8.22 22.63 2.44
C LYS A 201 7.20 22.99 3.51
N TYR A 202 5.91 22.95 3.19
CA TYR A 202 4.88 23.40 4.14
C TYR A 202 4.39 22.27 5.06
N ASN A 203 4.32 21.02 4.60
CA ASN A 203 4.06 19.87 5.48
C ASN A 203 4.66 18.56 4.94
N SER A 204 4.50 17.47 5.71
CA SER A 204 4.88 16.11 5.32
C SER A 204 3.72 15.12 5.37
N PHE A 205 2.48 15.62 5.44
CA PHE A 205 1.29 14.79 5.55
C PHE A 205 1.04 13.98 4.27
N GLN A 206 0.43 12.81 4.42
CA GLN A 206 0.18 11.89 3.31
C GLN A 206 -1.32 11.65 3.17
N VAL A 207 -1.85 11.88 1.98
CA VAL A 207 -3.28 11.72 1.71
C VAL A 207 -3.71 10.29 2.03
N GLY A 208 -4.78 10.15 2.82
CA GLY A 208 -5.30 8.85 3.25
C GLY A 208 -4.53 8.22 4.42
N LYS A 209 -3.55 8.90 5.02
CA LYS A 209 -2.87 8.46 6.25
C LYS A 209 -3.44 9.17 7.48
N GLN A 210 -3.41 8.45 8.60
CA GLN A 210 -3.69 9.03 9.90
C GLN A 210 -2.48 9.86 10.32
N ASP A 211 -2.67 11.18 10.33
CA ASP A 211 -1.63 12.16 10.63
C ASP A 211 -1.98 12.98 11.91
N LYS A 212 -3.24 12.91 12.38
CA LYS A 212 -3.73 13.60 13.59
C LYS A 212 -4.70 12.73 14.38
N GLY A 213 -4.17 12.00 15.36
CA GLY A 213 -4.98 11.06 16.15
C GLY A 213 -5.65 10.04 15.22
N ASP A 214 -6.97 10.03 15.20
CA ASP A 214 -7.76 9.16 14.31
C ASP A 214 -8.16 9.83 12.98
N GLU A 215 -7.85 11.11 12.78
CA GLU A 215 -8.19 11.86 11.56
C GLU A 215 -7.20 11.62 10.42
N ILE A 216 -7.74 11.67 9.21
CA ILE A 216 -7.05 11.31 7.97
C ILE A 216 -6.80 12.56 7.15
N TYR A 217 -5.55 12.84 6.81
CA TYR A 217 -5.24 13.99 5.96
C TYR A 217 -5.80 13.79 4.54
N ILE A 218 -6.48 14.81 4.01
CA ILE A 218 -7.14 14.75 2.69
C ILE A 218 -6.65 15.82 1.71
N GLY A 219 -5.93 16.84 2.18
CA GLY A 219 -5.30 17.84 1.32
C GLY A 219 -5.08 19.18 2.04
N SER A 220 -4.57 20.15 1.29
CA SER A 220 -4.44 21.54 1.75
C SER A 220 -4.95 22.52 0.71
N ALA A 221 -5.15 23.76 1.12
CA ALA A 221 -5.45 24.90 0.25
C ALA A 221 -4.76 26.16 0.76
N ILE A 222 -4.24 26.97 -0.16
CA ILE A 222 -3.73 28.32 0.17
C ILE A 222 -4.94 29.22 0.41
N LYS A 223 -4.96 29.90 1.56
CA LYS A 223 -6.07 30.78 1.96
C LYS A 223 -5.76 32.25 1.70
N PHE A 224 -4.60 32.72 2.15
CA PHE A 224 -4.18 34.11 1.96
C PHE A 224 -2.66 34.25 2.02
N LEU A 225 -2.20 35.42 1.61
CA LEU A 225 -0.84 35.91 1.70
C LEU A 225 -0.85 37.27 2.40
N GLU A 226 -0.03 37.44 3.44
CA GLU A 226 0.06 38.67 4.23
C GLU A 226 1.46 39.27 4.13
N ASP A 227 1.56 40.58 3.91
CA ASP A 227 2.83 41.31 3.92
C ASP A 227 3.20 41.84 5.32
N PHE A 228 4.38 42.45 5.46
CA PHE A 228 4.85 43.00 6.75
C PHE A 228 4.11 44.27 7.19
N ASP A 229 3.32 44.88 6.30
CA ASP A 229 2.45 46.01 6.61
C ASP A 229 1.01 45.54 6.98
N HIS A 230 0.81 44.23 7.16
CA HIS A 230 -0.46 43.58 7.46
C HIS A 230 -1.54 43.71 6.36
N ASN A 231 -1.13 43.91 5.10
CA ASN A 231 -2.07 43.81 3.98
C ASN A 231 -2.27 42.35 3.59
N VAL A 232 -3.54 41.92 3.57
CA VAL A 232 -3.93 40.54 3.25
C VAL A 232 -4.46 40.42 1.83
N GLN A 233 -3.84 39.55 1.04
CA GLN A 233 -4.32 39.11 -0.28
C GLN A 233 -4.95 37.73 -0.14
N ASN A 234 -6.27 37.63 -0.35
CA ASN A 234 -7.01 36.37 -0.24
C ASN A 234 -6.96 35.60 -1.56
N ASN A 235 -6.85 34.28 -1.49
CA ASN A 235 -7.12 33.39 -2.63
C ASN A 235 -8.64 33.40 -2.90
N THR A 236 -9.06 33.91 -4.05
CA THR A 236 -10.50 34.07 -4.36
C THR A 236 -11.21 32.73 -4.56
N ASN A 237 -10.48 31.64 -4.82
CA ASN A 237 -11.03 30.30 -4.99
C ASN A 237 -10.92 29.41 -3.74
N TYR A 238 -10.38 29.91 -2.62
CA TYR A 238 -10.28 29.13 -1.37
C TYR A 238 -11.61 28.49 -0.95
N SER A 239 -12.70 29.25 -1.02
CA SER A 239 -14.04 28.76 -0.65
C SER A 239 -14.52 27.61 -1.54
N LYS A 240 -14.15 27.59 -2.83
CA LYS A 240 -14.45 26.49 -3.76
C LYS A 240 -13.65 25.24 -3.42
N VAL A 241 -12.36 25.38 -3.10
CA VAL A 241 -11.51 24.26 -2.69
C VAL A 241 -11.98 23.66 -1.37
N LYS A 242 -12.34 24.51 -0.40
CA LYS A 242 -12.96 24.08 0.85
C LYS A 242 -14.24 23.28 0.60
N ALA A 243 -15.16 23.82 -0.19
CA ALA A 243 -16.41 23.14 -0.54
C ALA A 243 -16.16 21.81 -1.27
N TYR A 244 -15.12 21.73 -2.10
CA TYR A 244 -14.70 20.48 -2.74
C TYR A 244 -14.25 19.42 -1.72
N TYR A 245 -13.39 19.77 -0.76
CA TYR A 245 -12.95 18.84 0.28
C TYR A 245 -14.08 18.43 1.24
N GLU A 246 -15.08 19.27 1.44
CA GLU A 246 -16.28 18.98 2.23
C GLU A 246 -17.37 18.22 1.44
N SER A 247 -17.22 18.11 0.12
CA SER A 247 -18.23 17.49 -0.74
C SER A 247 -18.34 15.98 -0.50
N GLN A 248 -19.58 15.46 -0.57
CA GLN A 248 -19.79 14.01 -0.41
C GLN A 248 -19.06 13.20 -1.48
N ASP A 249 -19.03 13.69 -2.72
CA ASP A 249 -18.34 13.03 -3.84
C ASP A 249 -16.84 12.84 -3.55
N PHE A 250 -16.16 13.88 -3.07
CA PHE A 250 -14.75 13.78 -2.70
C PHE A 250 -14.55 12.85 -1.50
N LEU A 251 -15.38 12.98 -0.47
CA LEU A 251 -15.27 12.13 0.72
C LEU A 251 -15.55 10.65 0.41
N ASP A 252 -16.42 10.34 -0.54
CA ASP A 252 -16.63 8.98 -1.04
C ASP A 252 -15.39 8.44 -1.77
N GLN A 253 -14.74 9.27 -2.59
CA GLN A 253 -13.48 8.90 -3.24
C GLN A 253 -12.38 8.64 -2.21
N VAL A 254 -12.26 9.49 -1.19
CA VAL A 254 -11.31 9.31 -0.07
C VAL A 254 -11.58 8.00 0.67
N ARG A 255 -12.83 7.72 1.06
CA ARG A 255 -13.22 6.47 1.73
C ARG A 255 -12.89 5.24 0.88
N ALA A 256 -13.21 5.29 -0.40
CA ALA A 256 -12.91 4.20 -1.34
C ALA A 256 -11.40 3.98 -1.48
N PHE A 257 -10.63 5.07 -1.59
CA PHE A 257 -9.17 5.03 -1.65
C PHE A 257 -8.57 4.38 -0.40
N ILE A 258 -8.93 4.85 0.81
CA ILE A 258 -8.44 4.30 2.08
C ILE A 258 -8.76 2.80 2.20
N LYS A 259 -10.00 2.41 1.84
CA LYS A 259 -10.40 1.01 1.84
C LYS A 259 -9.54 0.18 0.88
N SER A 260 -9.32 0.67 -0.33
CA SER A 260 -8.52 -0.05 -1.34
C SER A 260 -7.07 -0.26 -0.91
N GLU A 261 -6.45 0.75 -0.28
CA GLU A 261 -5.09 0.66 0.27
C GLU A 261 -5.01 -0.37 1.42
N LYS A 262 -6.01 -0.39 2.30
CA LYS A 262 -6.11 -1.38 3.38
C LYS A 262 -6.24 -2.79 2.84
N ASP A 263 -7.19 -3.01 1.92
CA ASP A 263 -7.43 -4.32 1.31
C ASP A 263 -6.18 -4.84 0.58
N ALA A 264 -5.46 -3.96 -0.12
CA ALA A 264 -4.20 -4.30 -0.79
C ALA A 264 -3.10 -4.69 0.19
N ASN A 265 -2.97 -3.98 1.31
CA ASN A 265 -1.98 -4.30 2.34
C ASN A 265 -2.29 -5.63 3.05
N ASP A 266 -3.56 -5.88 3.37
CA ASP A 266 -4.02 -7.14 3.98
C ASP A 266 -3.77 -8.32 3.04
N ALA A 267 -4.04 -8.16 1.73
CA ALA A 267 -3.74 -9.16 0.72
C ALA A 267 -2.23 -9.45 0.60
N LYS A 268 -1.39 -8.41 0.67
CA LYS A 268 0.08 -8.54 0.65
C LYS A 268 0.59 -9.31 1.87
N LEU A 269 0.05 -8.99 3.07
CA LEU A 269 0.40 -9.68 4.31
C LEU A 269 0.00 -11.16 4.24
N LYS A 270 -1.22 -11.47 3.78
CA LYS A 270 -1.69 -12.84 3.58
C LYS A 270 -0.80 -13.61 2.61
N LYS A 271 -0.44 -13.03 1.47
CA LYS A 271 0.46 -13.66 0.49
C LYS A 271 1.83 -13.95 1.09
N ALA A 272 2.37 -13.05 1.90
CA ALA A 272 3.65 -13.26 2.59
C ALA A 272 3.56 -14.40 3.61
N GLN A 273 2.46 -14.47 4.37
CA GLN A 273 2.18 -15.55 5.31
C GLN A 273 2.04 -16.90 4.61
N ASP A 274 1.28 -16.97 3.52
CA ASP A 274 1.10 -18.18 2.71
C ASP A 274 2.43 -18.69 2.15
N ALA A 275 3.29 -17.77 1.68
CA ALA A 275 4.63 -18.10 1.20
C ALA A 275 5.53 -18.65 2.33
N SER A 276 5.45 -18.09 3.54
CA SER A 276 6.16 -18.60 4.71
C SER A 276 5.70 -20.00 5.10
N ILE A 277 4.38 -20.23 5.13
CA ILE A 277 3.77 -21.54 5.40
C ILE A 277 4.18 -22.57 4.35
N ALA A 278 4.22 -22.20 3.06
CA ALA A 278 4.68 -23.08 2.00
C ALA A 278 6.13 -23.53 2.20
N LYS A 279 7.03 -22.62 2.59
CA LYS A 279 8.42 -22.96 2.94
C LYS A 279 8.50 -23.91 4.14
N LEU A 280 7.72 -23.65 5.19
CA LEU A 280 7.67 -24.52 6.38
C LEU A 280 7.17 -25.93 6.04
N LYS A 281 6.16 -26.07 5.16
CA LYS A 281 5.67 -27.38 4.71
C LYS A 281 6.76 -28.18 3.99
N ILE A 282 7.57 -27.53 3.15
CA ILE A 282 8.71 -28.17 2.48
C ILE A 282 9.75 -28.62 3.52
N GLU A 283 10.09 -27.75 4.47
CA GLU A 283 11.05 -28.07 5.54
C GLU A 283 10.55 -29.18 6.46
N LEU A 284 9.25 -29.19 6.80
CA LEU A 284 8.60 -30.23 7.59
C LEU A 284 8.69 -31.59 6.91
N LYS A 285 8.42 -31.64 5.59
CA LYS A 285 8.55 -32.86 4.80
C LYS A 285 10.00 -33.35 4.77
N ALA A 286 10.97 -32.45 4.58
CA ALA A 286 12.41 -32.78 4.66
C ALA A 286 12.81 -33.27 6.05
N ASN A 287 12.17 -32.75 7.11
CA ASN A 287 12.32 -33.19 8.49
C ASN A 287 11.47 -34.43 8.84
N LYS A 288 11.09 -35.24 7.83
CA LYS A 288 10.33 -36.49 8.00
C LYS A 288 9.02 -36.30 8.78
N ASN A 289 8.36 -35.16 8.56
CA ASN A 289 7.12 -34.75 9.23
C ASN A 289 7.22 -34.63 10.76
N LYS A 290 8.43 -34.47 11.31
CA LYS A 290 8.62 -34.18 12.73
C LYS A 290 8.36 -32.69 12.99
N PRO A 291 7.48 -32.32 13.94
CA PRO A 291 7.09 -30.93 14.18
C PRO A 291 8.24 -29.99 14.53
N ILE A 292 9.28 -30.52 15.18
CA ILE A 292 10.44 -29.76 15.62
C ILE A 292 11.66 -30.18 14.81
N LYS A 293 12.38 -29.19 14.28
CA LYS A 293 13.73 -29.34 13.76
C LYS A 293 14.74 -28.92 14.81
N LEU A 294 15.73 -29.77 15.06
CA LEU A 294 16.91 -29.40 15.84
C LEU A 294 17.84 -28.58 14.93
N ILE A 295 18.15 -27.34 15.32
CA ILE A 295 19.08 -26.46 14.61
C ILE A 295 20.50 -26.69 15.11
N SER A 296 20.68 -26.64 16.43
CA SER A 296 21.98 -26.80 17.07
C SER A 296 21.83 -27.35 18.49
N THR A 297 22.93 -27.92 18.99
CA THR A 297 23.07 -28.42 20.35
C THR A 297 24.42 -27.97 20.89
N GLU A 298 24.44 -27.50 22.13
CA GLU A 298 25.66 -27.09 22.82
C GLU A 298 25.62 -27.57 24.27
N VAL A 299 26.78 -27.96 24.82
CA VAL A 299 26.94 -28.17 26.25
C VAL A 299 27.68 -26.97 26.83
N THR A 300 27.05 -26.28 27.77
CA THR A 300 27.64 -25.17 28.52
C THR A 300 27.73 -25.53 30.00
N TYR A 301 28.25 -24.62 30.82
CA TYR A 301 28.36 -24.79 32.26
C TYR A 301 27.74 -23.57 32.95
N ASN A 302 27.00 -23.80 34.03
CA ASN A 302 26.46 -22.71 34.83
C ASN A 302 27.51 -22.17 35.83
N LEU A 303 27.11 -21.22 36.68
CA LEU A 303 27.99 -20.53 37.63
C LEU A 303 28.64 -21.44 38.70
N ILE A 304 28.18 -22.68 38.84
CA ILE A 304 28.72 -23.66 39.78
C ILE A 304 29.30 -24.89 39.06
N ASP A 305 29.73 -24.70 37.80
CA ASP A 305 30.38 -25.70 36.94
C ASP A 305 29.56 -26.98 36.69
N ILE A 306 28.22 -26.90 36.80
CA ILE A 306 27.35 -28.02 36.42
C ILE A 306 27.05 -27.92 34.92
N PRO A 307 27.22 -29.01 34.15
CA PRO A 307 26.96 -29.01 32.72
C PRO A 307 25.48 -28.81 32.39
N GLU A 308 25.20 -28.10 31.31
CA GLU A 308 23.86 -27.80 30.79
C GLU A 308 23.80 -28.13 29.31
N VAL A 309 22.72 -28.78 28.87
CA VAL A 309 22.45 -28.98 27.44
C VAL A 309 21.52 -27.89 26.92
N ASN A 310 21.96 -27.19 25.88
CA ASN A 310 21.19 -26.18 25.16
C ASN A 310 20.76 -26.76 23.82
N LEU A 311 19.46 -26.79 23.55
CA LEU A 311 18.91 -27.19 22.25
C LEU A 311 18.26 -26.00 21.57
N THR A 312 18.83 -25.54 20.47
CA THR A 312 18.16 -24.60 19.57
C THR A 312 17.26 -25.39 18.62
N ILE A 313 15.96 -25.13 18.71
CA ILE A 313 14.94 -25.81 17.94
C ILE A 313 14.12 -24.84 17.10
N LYS A 314 13.46 -25.35 16.06
CA LYS A 314 12.51 -24.61 15.22
C LYS A 314 11.18 -25.34 15.10
N ASN A 315 10.08 -24.62 15.26
CA ASN A 315 8.74 -25.14 14.99
C ASN A 315 8.46 -25.14 13.48
N LEU A 316 8.32 -26.32 12.88
CA LEU A 316 8.03 -26.48 11.46
C LEU A 316 6.53 -26.58 11.14
N THR A 317 5.67 -26.40 12.13
CA THR A 317 4.21 -26.50 11.98
C THR A 317 3.54 -25.13 12.00
N THR A 318 2.26 -25.10 11.61
CA THR A 318 1.42 -23.90 11.74
C THR A 318 0.81 -23.74 13.14
N LYS A 319 0.96 -24.75 14.01
CA LYS A 319 0.41 -24.76 15.35
C LYS A 319 1.46 -24.26 16.34
N THR A 320 1.06 -23.45 17.31
CA THR A 320 1.98 -23.05 18.39
C THR A 320 2.32 -24.27 19.25
N ILE A 321 3.61 -24.45 19.52
CA ILE A 321 4.11 -25.50 20.42
C ILE A 321 4.18 -24.93 21.83
N VAL A 322 3.54 -25.62 22.78
CA VAL A 322 3.48 -25.22 24.19
C VAL A 322 4.36 -26.10 25.10
N ALA A 323 4.68 -27.31 24.65
CA ALA A 323 5.62 -28.19 25.34
C ALA A 323 6.21 -29.24 24.38
N TYR A 324 7.38 -29.77 24.73
CA TYR A 324 7.93 -30.96 24.08
C TYR A 324 8.82 -31.76 25.03
N GLU A 325 8.96 -33.05 24.73
CA GLU A 325 9.85 -33.97 25.42
C GLU A 325 11.06 -34.28 24.54
N MET A 326 12.23 -34.42 25.17
CA MET A 326 13.47 -34.79 24.51
C MET A 326 14.23 -35.87 25.27
N ARG A 327 15.12 -36.56 24.57
CA ARG A 327 16.13 -37.44 25.15
C ARG A 327 17.47 -37.20 24.50
N VAL A 328 18.53 -37.21 25.30
CA VAL A 328 19.93 -37.09 24.86
C VAL A 328 20.80 -38.10 25.60
N SER A 329 21.87 -38.56 24.96
CA SER A 329 22.88 -39.41 25.58
C SER A 329 24.11 -38.58 25.95
N CYS A 330 24.55 -38.63 27.20
CA CYS A 330 25.67 -37.84 27.73
C CYS A 330 27.02 -38.56 27.56
N TYR A 331 28.06 -37.81 27.21
CA TYR A 331 29.42 -38.28 26.98
C TYR A 331 30.45 -37.28 27.50
N ASP A 332 31.65 -37.77 27.80
CA ASP A 332 32.81 -36.94 28.11
C ASP A 332 33.67 -36.67 26.87
N ASP A 333 34.79 -35.98 27.04
CA ASP A 333 35.68 -35.59 25.94
C ASP A 333 36.34 -36.79 25.25
N PHE A 334 36.45 -37.92 25.94
CA PHE A 334 36.98 -39.18 25.44
C PHE A 334 35.90 -40.07 24.80
N ASP A 335 34.70 -39.53 24.56
CA ASP A 335 33.56 -40.25 23.98
C ASP A 335 33.07 -41.45 24.83
N ARG A 336 33.36 -41.44 26.13
CA ARG A 336 32.85 -42.46 27.07
C ARG A 336 31.46 -42.06 27.57
N PRO A 337 30.53 -43.01 27.75
CA PRO A 337 29.21 -42.72 28.32
C PRO A 337 29.33 -42.14 29.74
N VAL A 338 28.74 -40.96 29.96
CA VAL A 338 28.59 -40.39 31.30
C VAL A 338 27.27 -40.88 31.87
N ASN A 339 27.33 -41.87 32.75
CA ASN A 339 26.15 -42.41 33.40
C ASN A 339 25.66 -41.49 34.51
N ARG A 340 24.34 -41.46 34.71
CA ARG A 340 23.75 -40.80 35.87
C ARG A 340 24.29 -41.41 37.16
N PHE A 341 24.56 -40.59 38.18
CA PHE A 341 24.97 -41.08 39.50
C PHE A 341 24.05 -42.21 40.01
N LEU A 342 24.66 -43.32 40.47
CA LEU A 342 24.00 -44.56 40.90
C LEU A 342 23.13 -45.24 39.82
N SER A 343 23.41 -45.00 38.54
CA SER A 343 22.73 -45.61 37.40
C SER A 343 23.72 -46.17 36.38
N SER A 344 23.25 -47.12 35.56
CA SER A 344 23.96 -47.64 34.38
C SER A 344 23.55 -46.93 33.07
N SER A 345 22.76 -45.86 33.15
CA SER A 345 22.22 -45.14 32.00
C SER A 345 22.88 -43.78 31.81
N ASN A 346 23.37 -43.51 30.59
CA ASN A 346 23.81 -42.18 30.16
C ASN A 346 22.69 -41.36 29.47
N LEU A 347 21.44 -41.82 29.54
CA LEU A 347 20.29 -41.20 28.89
C LEU A 347 19.64 -40.13 29.78
N PHE A 348 19.79 -38.86 29.43
CA PHE A 348 19.03 -37.76 29.99
C PHE A 348 17.67 -37.61 29.29
N LYS A 349 16.62 -37.28 30.06
CA LYS A 349 15.27 -37.01 29.56
C LYS A 349 14.87 -35.61 30.00
N GLY A 350 14.58 -34.75 29.05
CA GLY A 350 14.16 -33.37 29.30
C GLY A 350 12.72 -33.14 28.88
N ILE A 351 12.06 -32.18 29.52
CA ILE A 351 10.79 -31.61 29.07
C ILE A 351 10.94 -30.09 29.06
N SER A 352 10.48 -29.43 27.99
CA SER A 352 10.29 -27.98 27.95
C SER A 352 8.79 -27.71 27.98
N GLN A 353 8.34 -26.82 28.86
CA GLN A 353 6.92 -26.54 29.13
C GLN A 353 6.68 -25.04 29.27
N GLY A 354 5.45 -24.59 29.03
CA GLY A 354 5.08 -23.17 29.12
C GLY A 354 5.57 -22.35 27.92
N ASN A 355 5.87 -23.03 26.80
CA ASN A 355 6.34 -22.37 25.59
C ASN A 355 5.22 -21.60 24.89
N ASN A 356 5.62 -20.62 24.09
CA ASN A 356 4.78 -19.98 23.08
C ASN A 356 5.52 -19.97 21.73
N LEU A 357 6.01 -21.13 21.32
CA LEU A 357 6.84 -21.25 20.11
C LEU A 357 5.93 -21.25 18.87
N THR A 358 5.76 -20.06 18.28
CA THR A 358 4.87 -19.85 17.13
C THR A 358 5.42 -20.45 15.83
N SER A 359 4.60 -20.45 14.78
CA SER A 359 4.94 -21.09 13.50
C SER A 359 6.24 -20.54 12.90
N GLY A 360 7.19 -21.43 12.60
CA GLY A 360 8.48 -21.07 12.00
C GLY A 360 9.49 -20.44 12.94
N GLN A 361 9.10 -20.12 14.18
CA GLN A 361 9.98 -19.54 15.19
C GLN A 361 11.01 -20.56 15.68
N SER A 362 12.16 -20.04 16.08
CA SER A 362 13.19 -20.79 16.79
C SER A 362 13.32 -20.33 18.25
N GLN A 363 13.71 -21.25 19.12
CA GLN A 363 14.07 -20.96 20.51
C GLN A 363 15.20 -21.86 20.97
N THR A 364 15.90 -21.46 22.04
CA THR A 364 16.85 -22.32 22.75
C THR A 364 16.26 -22.67 24.11
N ASP A 365 16.18 -23.96 24.39
CA ASP A 365 15.82 -24.48 25.70
C ASP A 365 17.07 -25.08 26.36
N THR A 366 17.22 -24.82 27.67
CA THR A 366 18.38 -25.24 28.46
C THR A 366 17.94 -26.18 29.57
N TRP A 367 18.68 -27.28 29.75
CA TRP A 367 18.51 -28.17 30.89
C TRP A 367 19.83 -28.41 31.59
N THR A 368 19.85 -28.20 32.89
CA THR A 368 20.96 -28.62 33.73
C THR A 368 21.03 -30.15 33.77
N LEU A 369 22.20 -30.70 33.42
CA LEU A 369 22.48 -32.13 33.39
C LEU A 369 22.85 -32.66 34.78
N ASN A 370 21.98 -32.42 35.76
CA ASN A 370 22.18 -32.84 37.15
C ASN A 370 22.46 -34.35 37.25
N LEU A 371 23.50 -34.72 38.01
CA LEU A 371 23.98 -36.09 38.21
C LEU A 371 24.65 -36.70 36.97
N TYR A 372 24.98 -35.88 35.97
CA TYR A 372 25.82 -36.23 34.81
C TYR A 372 27.04 -35.31 34.76
N ASP A 373 27.66 -35.07 35.91
CA ASP A 373 28.55 -33.93 36.15
C ASP A 373 29.83 -33.94 35.29
N LEU A 374 30.19 -35.09 34.71
CA LEU A 374 31.33 -35.24 33.78
C LEU A 374 30.95 -35.05 32.30
N ALA A 375 29.70 -34.71 31.99
CA ALA A 375 29.25 -34.53 30.62
C ALA A 375 29.87 -33.29 30.00
N THR A 376 30.57 -33.47 28.88
CA THR A 376 31.12 -32.38 28.05
C THR A 376 30.47 -32.36 26.66
N LYS A 377 29.81 -33.47 26.27
CA LYS A 377 29.17 -33.67 24.96
C LYS A 377 27.85 -34.41 25.12
N VAL A 378 26.94 -34.19 24.16
CA VAL A 378 25.70 -34.98 24.03
C VAL A 378 25.56 -35.54 22.62
N LYS A 379 24.99 -36.75 22.52
CA LYS A 379 24.70 -37.45 21.25
C LYS A 379 23.27 -37.99 21.27
N ASN A 380 22.82 -38.53 20.14
CA ASN A 380 21.51 -39.22 19.99
C ASN A 380 20.29 -38.38 20.41
N ILE A 381 20.33 -37.07 20.14
CA ILE A 381 19.25 -36.13 20.48
C ILE A 381 17.97 -36.50 19.73
N LYS A 382 16.89 -36.73 20.48
CA LYS A 382 15.57 -37.06 19.94
C LYS A 382 14.49 -36.28 20.65
N ILE A 383 13.67 -35.56 19.88
CA ILE A 383 12.36 -35.08 20.34
C ILE A 383 11.38 -36.26 20.28
N THR A 384 10.75 -36.58 21.41
CA THR A 384 9.89 -37.77 21.55
C THR A 384 8.41 -37.45 21.59
N ALA A 385 8.04 -36.25 22.01
CA ALA A 385 6.66 -35.78 22.02
C ALA A 385 6.59 -34.27 21.87
N VAL A 386 5.50 -33.77 21.30
CA VAL A 386 5.20 -32.33 21.17
C VAL A 386 3.73 -32.11 21.52
N LYS A 387 3.45 -31.07 22.31
CA LYS A 387 2.11 -30.60 22.65
C LYS A 387 1.86 -29.26 21.99
N PHE A 388 0.71 -29.12 21.34
CA PHE A 388 0.29 -27.88 20.67
C PHE A 388 -0.73 -27.12 21.51
N SER A 389 -0.85 -25.82 21.24
CA SER A 389 -1.81 -24.92 21.91
C SER A 389 -3.28 -25.28 21.67
N ASP A 390 -3.57 -25.95 20.55
CA ASP A 390 -4.91 -26.44 20.20
C ASP A 390 -5.29 -27.77 20.92
N GLY A 391 -4.43 -28.24 21.84
CA GLY A 391 -4.65 -29.46 22.60
C GLY A 391 -4.17 -30.73 21.89
N THR A 392 -3.83 -30.69 20.60
CA THR A 392 -3.31 -31.87 19.89
C THR A 392 -1.86 -32.18 20.30
N SER A 393 -1.41 -33.40 20.00
CA SER A 393 -0.03 -33.82 20.28
C SER A 393 0.55 -34.69 19.18
N TRP A 394 1.87 -34.64 19.03
CA TRP A 394 2.65 -35.56 18.20
C TRP A 394 3.56 -36.40 19.10
N LYS A 395 3.80 -37.66 18.73
CA LYS A 395 4.73 -38.57 19.40
C LYS A 395 5.53 -39.35 18.35
N LEU A 396 6.80 -39.62 18.66
CA LEU A 396 7.78 -40.27 17.78
C LEU A 396 7.50 -41.76 17.57
#